data_AF-A0A0B8PBW3-F1
#
_entry.id   AF-A0A0B8PBW3-F1
#
_cell.length_a   1.000
_cell.length_b   1.000
_cell.length_c   1.000
_cell.angle_alpha   90.00
_cell.angle_beta   90.00
_cell.angle_gamma   90.00
#
_symmetry.space_group_name_H-M   'P 1'
#
loop_
_entity.id
_entity.type
_entity.pdbx_description
1 polymer ?
#
loop_
_entity_poly.entity_id
_entity_poly.type
_entity_poly.pdbx_seq_one_letter_code
_entity_poly.pdbx_strand_id
1 'polypeptide(L)' 'MCSHDALSLLNKGVEVNSDSCSGCGQCREACPAMAIDMVMKRLNL' A
#
# COMPACT_ATOMS: atom_id res chain seq x y z
N MET A 1 -6.70 -4.37 -5.69
CA MET A 1 -7.62 -5.23 -4.92
C MET A 1 -7.89 -4.74 -3.50
N CYS A 2 -7.32 -3.61 -3.05
CA CYS A 2 -7.47 -3.18 -1.66
C CYS A 2 -8.94 -3.07 -1.24
N SER A 3 -9.32 -3.76 -0.17
CA SER A 3 -10.68 -3.75 0.39
C SER A 3 -10.97 -2.52 1.27
N HIS A 4 -9.97 -1.67 1.47
CA HIS A 4 -10.00 -0.54 2.40
C HIS A 4 -9.90 0.81 1.66
N ASP A 5 -10.03 0.80 0.33
CA ASP A 5 -9.88 1.96 -0.56
C ASP A 5 -8.59 2.78 -0.35
N ALA A 6 -7.57 2.17 0.27
CA ALA A 6 -6.31 2.81 0.59
C ALA A 6 -5.34 2.89 -0.60
N LEU A 7 -5.75 2.45 -1.79
CA LEU A 7 -4.90 2.34 -2.98
C LEU A 7 -5.50 3.11 -4.15
N SER A 8 -4.73 4.03 -4.70
CA SER A 8 -5.13 4.82 -5.87
C SER A 8 -4.18 4.57 -7.04
N LEU A 9 -4.75 4.27 -8.21
CA LEU A 9 -3.99 4.08 -9.45
C LEU A 9 -3.71 5.44 -10.09
N LEU A 10 -2.45 5.71 -10.37
CA LEU A 10 -1.96 6.92 -11.01
C LEU A 10 -1.31 6.56 -12.35
N ASN A 11 -1.14 7.55 -13.23
CA ASN A 11 -0.47 7.36 -14.52
C ASN A 11 0.97 6.83 -14.40
N LYS A 12 1.62 7.03 -13.24
CA LYS A 12 3.02 6.64 -12.99
C LYS A 12 3.19 5.57 -11.91
N GLY A 13 2.10 4.92 -11.46
CA GLY A 13 2.19 3.89 -10.44
C GLY A 13 0.97 3.85 -9.51
N VAL A 14 1.21 3.57 -8.24
CA VAL A 14 0.19 3.54 -7.20
C VAL A 14 0.57 4.45 -6.04
N GLU A 15 -0.44 5.07 -5.44
CA GLU A 15 -0.31 5.77 -4.17
C GLU A 15 -1.05 4.98 -3.09
N VAL A 16 -0.46 4.91 -1.89
CA VAL A 16 -1.03 4.22 -0.73
C VAL A 16 -1.33 5.25 0.36
N ASN A 17 -2.61 5.42 0.70
CA ASN A 17 -3.01 6.19 1.88
C ASN A 17 -2.66 5.39 3.14
N SER A 18 -1.63 5.83 3.86
CA SER A 18 -1.11 5.12 5.03
C SER A 18 -2.02 5.16 6.25
N ASP A 19 -2.94 6.12 6.32
CA ASP A 19 -3.89 6.25 7.44
C ASP A 19 -5.07 5.27 7.28
N SER A 20 -5.46 4.95 6.04
CA SER A 20 -6.48 3.93 5.73
C SER A 20 -5.88 2.54 5.48
N CYS A 21 -4.57 2.43 5.30
CA CYS A 21 -3.91 1.16 5.03
C CYS A 21 -3.79 0.30 6.30
N SER A 22 -4.43 -0.86 6.31
CA SER A 22 -4.35 -1.82 7.42
C SER A 22 -3.09 -2.68 7.42
N GLY A 23 -2.23 -2.58 6.40
CA GLY A 23 -1.02 -3.40 6.29
C GLY A 23 -1.26 -4.85 5.86
N CYS A 24 -2.42 -5.17 5.27
CA CYS A 24 -2.78 -6.55 4.90
C CYS A 24 -1.90 -7.23 3.83
N GLY A 25 -1.05 -6.49 3.12
CA GLY A 25 -0.07 -7.05 2.17
C GLY A 25 -0.59 -7.48 0.80
N GLN A 26 -1.91 -7.55 0.59
CA GLN A 26 -2.50 -8.05 -0.66
C GLN A 26 -2.02 -7.32 -1.92
N CYS A 27 -1.77 -6.01 -1.84
CA CYS A 27 -1.28 -5.23 -2.97
C CYS A 27 0.16 -5.55 -3.35
N ARG A 28 1.01 -5.88 -2.38
CA ARG A 28 2.39 -6.32 -2.59
C ARG A 28 2.42 -7.65 -3.34
N GLU A 29 1.61 -8.61 -2.91
CA GLU A 29 1.53 -9.93 -3.58
C GLU A 29 0.96 -9.84 -4.99
N ALA A 30 -0.03 -8.97 -5.19
CA ALA A 30 -0.66 -8.78 -6.50
C ALA A 30 0.20 -7.99 -7.51
N CYS A 31 1.29 -7.32 -7.08
CA CYS A 31 2.09 -6.46 -7.95
C CYS A 31 3.19 -7.27 -8.65
N PRO A 32 3.08 -7.55 -9.96
CA PRO A 32 4.08 -8.36 -10.68
C PRO A 32 5.45 -7.67 -10.77
N ALA A 33 5.46 -6.34 -10.72
CA ALA A 33 6.67 -5.55 -10.72
C ALA A 33 7.35 -5.48 -9.34
N MET A 34 6.73 -6.05 -8.29
CA MET A 34 7.22 -5.98 -6.90
C MET A 34 7.50 -4.53 -6.46
N ALA A 35 6.69 -3.57 -6.92
CA ALA A 35 6.91 -2.15 -6.72
C ALA A 35 6.44 -1.63 -5.34
N ILE A 36 5.87 -2.51 -4.50
CA ILE A 36 5.28 -2.16 -3.21
C ILE A 36 5.95 -3.01 -2.13
N ASP A 37 6.40 -2.39 -1.05
CA ASP A 37 6.99 -3.07 0.11
C ASP A 37 6.32 -2.66 1.43
N MET A 38 6.56 -3.42 2.51
CA MET A 38 5.95 -3.17 3.81
C MET A 38 6.93 -2.44 4.72
N VAL A 39 6.53 -1.30 5.26
CA VAL A 39 7.35 -0.51 6.19
C VAL A 39 6.72 -0.47 7.58
N MET A 40 7.55 -0.66 8.60
CA MET A 40 7.14 -0.41 9.99
C MET A 40 7.06 1.10 10.21
N LYS A 41 5.89 1.61 10.56
CA LYS A 41 5.74 3.03 10.92
C LYS A 41 6.36 3.23 12.29
N ARG A 42 7.42 4.05 12.36
CA ARG A 42 7.99 4.46 13.65
C ARG A 42 6.97 5.37 14.33
N LEU A 43 6.40 4.90 15.44
CA LEU A 43 5.51 5.71 16.26
C LEU A 43 6.37 6.72 17.02
N ASN A 44 6.12 8.01 16.79
CA ASN A 44 6.73 9.10 17.55
C ASN A 44 5.98 9.23 18.88
N LEU A 45 6.25 8.30 19.81
CA LEU A 45 5.84 8.36 21.21
C LEU A 45 6.54 9.51 21.94
#